data_AF-A0A7T7V2C9-F1
#
_entry.id   AF-A0A7T7V2C9-F1
#
_cell.length_a   1.000
_cell.length_b   1.000
_cell.length_c   1.000
_cell.angle_alpha   90.00
_cell.angle_beta   90.00
_cell.angle_gamma   90.00
#
_symmetry.space_group_name_H-M   'P 1'
#
loop_
_entity.id
_entity.type
_entity.pdbx_description
1 polymer ?
#
loop_
_entity_poly.entity_id
_entity_poly.type
_entity_poly.pdbx_seq_one_letter_code
_entity_poly.pdbx_strand_id
1 'polypeptide(L)'
;MDDFISSRLNDEEVGIWFYDNGLEKFIIKLPNHIIRAINQGCKLEMLVGQYFVSEKTYPVIGLFIYDHIDNPLIVTQSSNFLLEIDALKIILKSGNSILVDFYDELGVPVLSSNATLSENTVEIQWQNIDTEYNNDNWKKVLDQMKLDFDAKNYQDFQRIEINVSNGVAIQSAFITDQNITTHYLEEKEGDQLEKKVFVPLESIFKTNNIFLNPYFNSSGRKKELTDIFAHYELGTFYIESKVLSSQKAFDKSISKQQDNIKKQILKAVNQLAGALRSVSNEISVFDSKSNLKIEINKGLVPQCIILVSELPSFGEWEDFNISIFKLISQYNCYLNIMELSDFMKIIKLASGSIEKLDYYLMKRAEGFETTKTFFYKTEVVFN
;
A
#
# COMPACT_ATOMS: atom_id res chain seq x y z
N MET A 1 13.85 -12.03 -14.49
CA MET A 1 12.86 -12.32 -13.44
C MET A 1 11.76 -13.08 -14.12
N ASP A 2 11.42 -14.26 -13.64
CA ASP A 2 10.41 -15.09 -14.29
C ASP A 2 9.07 -14.35 -14.36
N ASP A 3 8.36 -14.49 -15.47
CA ASP A 3 7.06 -13.84 -15.72
C ASP A 3 6.07 -14.07 -14.56
N PHE A 4 6.19 -15.21 -13.87
CA PHE A 4 5.42 -15.54 -12.66
C PHE A 4 5.62 -14.53 -11.52
N ILE A 5 6.86 -14.27 -11.10
CA ILE A 5 7.10 -13.37 -9.97
C ILE A 5 6.78 -11.93 -10.35
N SER A 6 7.04 -11.53 -11.60
CA SER A 6 6.65 -10.21 -12.08
C SER A 6 5.13 -10.02 -12.06
N SER A 7 4.33 -11.05 -12.40
CA SER A 7 2.88 -10.99 -12.29
C SER A 7 2.46 -10.82 -10.83
N ARG A 8 3.01 -11.63 -9.92
CA ARG A 8 2.68 -11.58 -8.48
C ARG A 8 2.99 -10.22 -7.86
N LEU A 9 4.16 -9.64 -8.16
CA LEU A 9 4.51 -8.28 -7.70
C LEU A 9 3.54 -7.21 -8.22
N ASN A 10 2.97 -7.40 -9.41
CA ASN A 10 1.99 -6.48 -9.97
C ASN A 10 0.59 -6.70 -9.39
N ASP A 11 0.21 -7.94 -9.09
CA ASP A 11 -1.17 -8.27 -8.73
C ASP A 11 -1.42 -8.23 -7.22
N GLU A 12 -0.46 -8.66 -6.41
CA GLU A 12 -0.61 -8.76 -4.95
C GLU A 12 -0.22 -7.47 -4.23
N GLU A 13 -0.92 -7.15 -3.13
CA GLU A 13 -0.58 -5.97 -2.31
C GLU A 13 0.67 -6.18 -1.48
N VAL A 14 0.76 -7.37 -0.89
CA VAL A 14 1.86 -7.85 -0.06
C VAL A 14 2.08 -9.31 -0.39
N GLY A 15 3.30 -9.80 -0.22
CA GLY A 15 3.62 -11.20 -0.49
C GLY A 15 5.07 -11.53 -0.24
N ILE A 16 5.37 -12.82 -0.22
CA ILE A 16 6.70 -13.38 0.00
C ILE A 16 6.88 -14.42 -1.10
N TRP A 17 7.99 -14.46 -1.81
CA TRP A 17 8.20 -15.48 -2.83
C TRP A 17 9.60 -16.02 -2.73
N PHE A 18 9.71 -17.30 -3.05
CA PHE A 18 10.94 -18.06 -2.94
C PHE A 18 11.43 -18.43 -4.32
N TYR A 19 12.71 -18.22 -4.54
CA TYR A 19 13.33 -18.49 -5.82
C TYR A 19 14.74 -19.04 -5.62
N ASP A 20 15.11 -20.01 -6.44
CA ASP A 20 16.47 -20.54 -6.50
C ASP A 20 16.88 -20.74 -7.96
N ASN A 21 17.90 -20.00 -8.39
CA ASN A 21 18.57 -20.18 -9.68
C ASN A 21 20.08 -20.41 -9.53
N GLY A 22 20.47 -21.12 -8.46
CA GLY A 22 21.85 -21.21 -8.00
C GLY A 22 22.19 -20.13 -6.96
N LEU A 23 21.21 -19.31 -6.59
CA LEU A 23 21.25 -18.39 -5.47
C LEU A 23 19.88 -18.40 -4.79
N GLU A 24 19.88 -18.77 -3.53
CA GLU A 24 18.71 -18.77 -2.66
C GLU A 24 18.20 -17.36 -2.42
N LYS A 25 16.92 -17.12 -2.72
CA LYS A 25 16.35 -15.77 -2.69
C LYS A 25 14.96 -15.70 -2.09
N PHE A 26 14.78 -14.70 -1.23
CA PHE A 26 13.47 -14.18 -0.83
C PHE A 26 13.16 -12.92 -1.64
N ILE A 27 11.94 -12.86 -2.15
CA ILE A 27 11.37 -11.66 -2.75
C ILE A 27 10.19 -11.28 -1.87
N ILE A 28 10.25 -10.10 -1.24
CA ILE A 28 9.26 -9.69 -0.26
C ILE A 28 8.63 -8.39 -0.72
N LYS A 29 7.32 -8.37 -0.94
CA LYS A 29 6.57 -7.14 -1.21
C LYS A 29 5.83 -6.68 0.04
N LEU A 30 6.14 -5.48 0.49
CA LEU A 30 5.60 -4.89 1.71
C LEU A 30 5.42 -3.37 1.57
N PRO A 31 4.57 -2.75 2.40
CA PRO A 31 4.54 -1.30 2.47
C PRO A 31 5.89 -0.71 2.88
N ASN A 32 6.21 0.46 2.35
CA ASN A 32 7.51 1.11 2.53
C ASN A 32 7.84 1.35 4.00
N HIS A 33 6.86 1.75 4.80
CA HIS A 33 7.03 1.96 6.23
C HIS A 33 7.44 0.67 6.96
N ILE A 34 6.93 -0.50 6.52
CA ILE A 34 7.29 -1.82 7.04
C ILE A 34 8.71 -2.23 6.62
N ILE A 35 9.08 -1.99 5.35
CA ILE A 35 10.45 -2.28 4.86
C ILE A 35 11.48 -1.45 5.64
N ARG A 36 11.20 -0.17 5.89
CA ARG A 36 12.04 0.69 6.73
C ARG A 36 12.17 0.13 8.14
N ALA A 37 11.05 -0.33 8.69
CA ALA A 37 11.01 -0.98 9.98
C ALA A 37 11.97 -2.18 10.03
N ILE A 38 11.90 -3.08 9.06
CA ILE A 38 12.78 -4.23 8.93
C ILE A 38 14.25 -3.79 8.84
N ASN A 39 14.55 -2.81 8.00
CA ASN A 39 15.90 -2.26 7.85
C ASN A 39 16.44 -1.61 9.14
N GLN A 40 15.57 -1.20 10.06
CA GLN A 40 15.92 -0.66 11.37
C GLN A 40 16.10 -1.74 12.44
N GLY A 41 16.01 -3.03 12.08
CA GLY A 41 16.18 -4.16 12.98
C GLY A 41 14.88 -4.66 13.62
N CYS A 42 13.73 -4.48 12.95
CA CYS A 42 12.48 -5.15 13.36
C CYS A 42 12.69 -6.66 13.41
N LYS A 43 12.16 -7.31 14.46
CA LYS A 43 12.17 -8.77 14.54
C LYS A 43 11.28 -9.35 13.43
N LEU A 44 11.75 -10.45 12.83
CA LEU A 44 11.06 -11.20 11.79
C LEU A 44 10.99 -12.68 12.15
N GLU A 45 9.81 -13.29 11.98
CA GLU A 45 9.64 -14.74 12.07
C GLU A 45 8.89 -15.25 10.83
N MET A 46 9.44 -16.25 10.17
CA MET A 46 8.72 -16.99 9.13
C MET A 46 7.84 -18.04 9.79
N LEU A 47 6.59 -18.12 9.34
CA LEU A 47 5.68 -19.22 9.63
C LEU A 47 5.73 -20.21 8.49
N VAL A 48 5.82 -21.48 8.82
CA VAL A 48 5.69 -22.54 7.84
C VAL A 48 4.76 -23.62 8.37
N GLY A 49 3.78 -23.99 7.55
CA GLY A 49 2.74 -24.94 7.91
C GLY A 49 2.04 -25.50 6.69
N GLN A 50 0.92 -26.18 6.92
CA GLN A 50 0.12 -26.76 5.85
C GLN A 50 -1.34 -26.88 6.26
N TYR A 51 -2.22 -26.85 5.27
CA TYR A 51 -3.60 -27.35 5.41
C TYR A 51 -3.77 -28.64 4.60
N PHE A 52 -4.71 -29.46 5.05
CA PHE A 52 -5.08 -30.70 4.37
C PHE A 52 -6.56 -30.66 4.00
N VAL A 53 -6.86 -30.69 2.70
CA VAL A 53 -8.23 -30.69 2.19
C VAL A 53 -8.34 -31.71 1.08
N SER A 54 -9.31 -32.63 1.19
CA SER A 54 -9.59 -33.64 0.16
C SER A 54 -8.36 -34.44 -0.30
N GLU A 55 -7.56 -34.94 0.66
CA GLU A 55 -6.32 -35.71 0.39
C GLU A 55 -5.18 -34.93 -0.26
N LYS A 56 -5.32 -33.61 -0.37
CA LYS A 56 -4.29 -32.71 -0.89
C LYS A 56 -3.70 -31.84 0.20
N THR A 57 -2.41 -31.55 0.06
CA THR A 57 -1.66 -30.66 0.94
C THR A 57 -1.58 -29.29 0.31
N TYR A 58 -1.80 -28.26 1.12
CA TYR A 58 -1.68 -26.86 0.76
C TYR A 58 -0.61 -26.22 1.65
N PRO A 59 0.61 -26.07 1.13
CA PRO A 59 1.69 -25.36 1.82
C PRO A 59 1.26 -23.94 2.18
N VAL A 60 1.51 -23.55 3.43
CA VAL A 60 1.25 -22.18 3.90
C VAL A 60 2.52 -21.59 4.49
N ILE A 61 2.75 -20.35 4.11
CA ILE A 61 3.90 -19.56 4.51
C ILE A 61 3.38 -18.24 5.05
N GLY A 62 3.97 -17.77 6.13
CA GLY A 62 3.71 -16.43 6.64
C GLY A 62 4.97 -15.73 7.08
N LEU A 63 4.87 -14.43 7.27
CA LEU A 63 5.90 -13.58 7.84
C LEU A 63 5.26 -12.75 8.94
N PHE A 64 5.66 -13.02 10.17
CA PHE A 64 5.45 -12.13 11.30
C PHE A 64 6.49 -11.02 11.25
N ILE A 65 5.99 -9.79 11.24
CA ILE A 65 6.79 -8.59 11.30
C ILE A 65 6.38 -7.89 12.56
N TYR A 66 7.31 -7.77 13.51
CA TYR A 66 7.04 -7.16 14.82
C TYR A 66 7.06 -5.64 14.72
N ASP A 67 6.27 -5.11 13.78
CA ASP A 67 6.20 -3.71 13.42
C ASP A 67 5.45 -2.83 14.44
N HIS A 68 4.71 -3.49 15.32
CA HIS A 68 4.04 -2.90 16.45
C HIS A 68 4.11 -3.86 17.65
N ILE A 69 4.27 -3.32 18.87
CA ILE A 69 4.44 -4.13 20.10
C ILE A 69 3.22 -5.02 20.39
N ASP A 70 2.01 -4.49 20.20
CA ASP A 70 0.75 -5.18 20.53
C ASP A 70 0.14 -5.97 19.36
N ASN A 71 0.49 -5.62 18.11
CA ASN A 71 -0.19 -6.10 16.93
C ASN A 71 0.77 -6.20 15.72
N PRO A 72 1.66 -7.21 15.69
CA PRO A 72 2.57 -7.40 14.58
C PRO A 72 1.80 -7.60 13.27
N LEU A 73 2.29 -7.01 12.19
CA LEU A 73 1.83 -7.29 10.85
C LEU A 73 2.15 -8.75 10.51
N ILE A 74 1.14 -9.44 9.99
CA ILE A 74 1.28 -10.80 9.51
C ILE A 74 0.93 -10.82 8.03
N VAL A 75 1.89 -11.18 7.21
CA VAL A 75 1.65 -11.51 5.81
C VAL A 75 1.54 -13.02 5.71
N THR A 76 0.49 -13.51 5.08
CA THR A 76 0.27 -14.95 4.89
C THR A 76 -0.05 -15.24 3.45
N GLN A 77 0.37 -16.41 3.00
CA GLN A 77 0.15 -16.89 1.66
C GLN A 77 0.16 -18.41 1.63
N SER A 78 -0.50 -18.96 0.62
CA SER A 78 -0.30 -20.34 0.23
C SER A 78 0.38 -20.35 -1.14
N SER A 79 1.27 -21.31 -1.36
CA SER A 79 1.86 -21.54 -2.69
C SER A 79 1.42 -22.90 -3.22
N ASN A 80 1.00 -22.90 -4.50
CA ASN A 80 0.74 -24.09 -5.29
C ASN A 80 1.72 -24.23 -6.46
N PHE A 81 2.75 -23.37 -6.51
CA PHE A 81 3.74 -23.38 -7.57
C PHE A 81 4.95 -24.22 -7.16
N LEU A 82 5.12 -25.37 -7.81
CA LEU A 82 6.12 -26.36 -7.40
C LEU A 82 7.55 -25.81 -7.37
N LEU A 83 7.92 -24.92 -8.31
CA LEU A 83 9.26 -24.32 -8.32
C LEU A 83 9.51 -23.44 -7.08
N GLU A 84 8.51 -22.68 -6.64
CA GLU A 84 8.60 -21.87 -5.43
C GLU A 84 8.68 -22.76 -4.19
N ILE A 85 7.88 -23.84 -4.14
CA ILE A 85 7.89 -24.80 -3.05
C ILE A 85 9.24 -25.52 -2.94
N ASP A 86 9.82 -25.93 -4.06
CA ASP A 86 11.12 -26.60 -4.10
C ASP A 86 12.24 -25.64 -3.70
N ALA A 87 12.19 -24.39 -4.15
CA ALA A 87 13.11 -23.34 -3.69
C ALA A 87 13.02 -23.12 -2.18
N LEU A 88 11.81 -23.04 -1.62
CA LEU A 88 11.63 -22.93 -0.16
C LEU A 88 12.24 -24.14 0.57
N LYS A 89 11.99 -25.36 0.10
CA LYS A 89 12.56 -26.57 0.71
C LYS A 89 14.08 -26.55 0.74
N ILE A 90 14.72 -26.01 -0.29
CA ILE A 90 16.18 -25.82 -0.33
C ILE A 90 16.60 -24.81 0.73
N ILE A 91 15.97 -23.63 0.74
CA ILE A 91 16.29 -22.55 1.67
C ILE A 91 16.13 -22.97 3.14
N LEU A 92 15.07 -23.70 3.47
CA LEU A 92 14.83 -24.23 4.82
C LEU A 92 15.88 -25.26 5.27
N LYS A 93 16.54 -25.93 4.32
CA LYS A 93 17.60 -26.92 4.60
C LYS A 93 18.96 -26.25 4.78
N SER A 94 19.27 -25.23 4.00
CA SER A 94 20.59 -24.60 3.93
C SER A 94 20.73 -23.40 4.88
N GLY A 95 19.70 -22.55 5.03
CA GLY A 95 19.49 -21.51 6.05
C GLY A 95 20.54 -20.39 6.19
N ASN A 96 21.68 -20.46 5.52
CA ASN A 96 22.89 -19.74 5.92
C ASN A 96 23.24 -18.52 5.03
N SER A 97 22.72 -18.41 3.81
CA SER A 97 23.01 -17.26 2.94
C SER A 97 21.89 -17.04 1.93
N ILE A 98 20.87 -16.30 2.36
CA ILE A 98 19.68 -16.01 1.55
C ILE A 98 19.77 -14.55 1.12
N LEU A 99 19.68 -14.29 -0.18
CA LEU A 99 19.50 -12.93 -0.69
C LEU A 99 18.03 -12.52 -0.47
N VAL A 100 17.79 -11.34 0.08
CA VAL A 100 16.43 -10.81 0.28
C VAL A 100 16.27 -9.50 -0.45
N ASP A 101 15.37 -9.47 -1.42
CA ASP A 101 14.99 -8.24 -2.11
C ASP A 101 13.59 -7.81 -1.68
N PHE A 102 13.49 -6.56 -1.22
CA PHE A 102 12.24 -5.94 -0.82
C PHE A 102 11.71 -5.04 -1.93
N TYR A 103 10.42 -5.19 -2.20
CA TYR A 103 9.65 -4.43 -3.17
C TYR A 103 8.55 -3.65 -2.45
N ASP A 104 8.32 -2.41 -2.86
CA ASP A 104 7.32 -1.54 -2.27
C ASP A 104 5.89 -1.80 -2.79
N GLU A 105 4.92 -0.97 -2.41
CA GLU A 105 3.52 -1.09 -2.84
C GLU A 105 3.35 -0.98 -4.37
N LEU A 106 4.31 -0.34 -5.06
CA LEU A 106 4.34 -0.16 -6.50
C LEU A 106 4.98 -1.35 -7.22
N GLY A 107 5.50 -2.34 -6.49
CA GLY A 107 6.23 -3.47 -7.05
C GLY A 107 7.63 -3.08 -7.54
N VAL A 108 8.22 -2.03 -6.98
CA VAL A 108 9.57 -1.56 -7.33
C VAL A 108 10.57 -1.96 -6.25
N PRO A 109 11.77 -2.46 -6.62
CA PRO A 109 12.77 -2.83 -5.64
C PRO A 109 13.32 -1.59 -4.91
N VAL A 110 13.41 -1.67 -3.59
CA VAL A 110 13.81 -0.55 -2.72
C VAL A 110 14.92 -0.89 -1.75
N LEU A 111 15.12 -2.17 -1.42
CA LEU A 111 16.14 -2.64 -0.48
C LEU A 111 16.58 -4.05 -0.87
N SER A 112 17.89 -4.30 -0.89
CA SER A 112 18.46 -5.65 -0.96
C SER A 112 19.24 -5.93 0.32
N SER A 113 19.17 -7.14 0.84
CA SER A 113 19.77 -7.51 2.13
C SER A 113 20.19 -8.98 2.10
N ASN A 114 20.97 -9.39 3.10
CA ASN A 114 21.22 -10.80 3.39
C ASN A 114 20.37 -11.25 4.56
N ALA A 115 19.88 -12.49 4.51
CA ALA A 115 19.20 -13.13 5.63
C ALA A 115 19.80 -14.49 5.98
N THR A 116 19.66 -14.83 7.25
CA THR A 116 19.91 -16.18 7.77
C THR A 116 18.73 -16.65 8.61
N LEU A 117 18.54 -17.96 8.67
CA LEU A 117 17.55 -18.59 9.52
C LEU A 117 18.22 -19.01 10.84
N SER A 118 17.56 -18.72 11.96
CA SER A 118 18.03 -19.09 13.31
C SER A 118 18.17 -20.60 13.52
N GLU A 119 17.28 -21.38 12.90
CA GLU A 119 17.27 -22.84 12.97
C GLU A 119 17.68 -23.42 11.61
N ASN A 120 18.83 -24.09 11.58
CA ASN A 120 19.17 -24.97 10.46
C ASN A 120 18.32 -26.24 10.61
N THR A 121 17.61 -26.62 9.56
CA THR A 121 16.85 -27.88 9.38
C THR A 121 15.45 -27.93 9.95
N VAL A 122 14.51 -27.27 9.28
CA VAL A 122 13.13 -27.74 9.26
C VAL A 122 12.97 -28.67 8.06
N GLU A 123 12.87 -29.98 8.31
CA GLU A 123 12.56 -30.94 7.24
C GLU A 123 11.04 -31.01 7.03
N ILE A 124 10.55 -30.19 6.10
CA ILE A 124 9.15 -30.19 5.73
C ILE A 124 8.89 -31.21 4.64
N GLN A 125 8.10 -32.23 4.98
CA GLN A 125 7.72 -33.31 4.08
C GLN A 125 6.34 -33.05 3.46
N TRP A 126 6.19 -31.94 2.73
CA TRP A 126 4.98 -31.70 1.95
C TRP A 126 4.89 -32.69 0.78
N GLN A 127 3.85 -33.52 0.82
CA GLN A 127 3.51 -34.53 -0.19
C GLN A 127 2.09 -34.29 -0.71
N ASN A 128 1.77 -34.81 -1.90
CA ASN A 128 0.45 -34.68 -2.53
C ASN A 128 -0.05 -33.23 -2.62
N ILE A 129 0.85 -32.32 -3.00
CA ILE A 129 0.53 -30.90 -3.13
C ILE A 129 -0.50 -30.69 -4.23
N ASP A 130 -1.51 -29.86 -3.96
CA ASP A 130 -2.40 -29.40 -5.01
C ASP A 130 -1.70 -28.35 -5.86
N THR A 131 -1.61 -28.58 -7.17
CA THR A 131 -1.01 -27.67 -8.14
C THR A 131 -2.05 -26.93 -8.97
N GLU A 132 -3.34 -27.24 -8.80
CA GLU A 132 -4.40 -26.51 -9.49
C GLU A 132 -4.58 -25.13 -8.87
N TYR A 133 -4.55 -24.10 -9.71
CA TYR A 133 -4.71 -22.73 -9.27
C TYR A 133 -6.18 -22.36 -9.13
N ASN A 134 -6.51 -21.75 -7.98
CA ASN A 134 -7.82 -21.14 -7.69
C ASN A 134 -9.02 -22.11 -7.77
N ASN A 135 -8.83 -23.36 -7.36
CA ASN A 135 -9.95 -24.30 -7.20
C ASN A 135 -10.74 -24.03 -5.89
N ASP A 136 -11.88 -24.70 -5.71
CA ASP A 136 -12.73 -24.45 -4.53
C ASP A 136 -12.07 -24.88 -3.21
N ASN A 137 -11.18 -25.87 -3.24
CA ASN A 137 -10.44 -26.28 -2.05
C ASN A 137 -9.39 -25.23 -1.65
N TRP A 138 -8.73 -24.61 -2.64
CA TRP A 138 -7.83 -23.48 -2.43
C TRP A 138 -8.52 -22.33 -1.70
N LYS A 139 -9.73 -21.96 -2.14
CA LYS A 139 -10.53 -20.91 -1.49
C LYS A 139 -10.85 -21.27 -0.04
N LYS A 140 -11.27 -22.51 0.22
CA LYS A 140 -11.51 -23.00 1.60
C LYS A 140 -10.26 -22.91 2.47
N VAL A 141 -9.08 -23.21 1.92
CA VAL A 141 -7.81 -23.09 2.64
C VAL A 141 -7.53 -21.63 2.98
N LEU A 142 -7.72 -20.70 2.04
CA LEU A 142 -7.54 -19.28 2.32
C LEU A 142 -8.53 -18.75 3.37
N ASP A 143 -9.79 -19.18 3.31
CA ASP A 143 -10.81 -18.82 4.30
C ASP A 143 -10.47 -19.37 5.69
N GLN A 144 -10.08 -20.65 5.78
CA GLN A 144 -9.68 -21.26 7.04
C GLN A 144 -8.41 -20.60 7.60
N MET A 145 -7.43 -20.33 6.74
CA MET A 145 -6.21 -19.60 7.11
C MET A 145 -6.54 -18.24 7.70
N LYS A 146 -7.43 -17.47 7.06
CA LYS A 146 -7.87 -16.19 7.59
C LYS A 146 -8.48 -16.32 8.99
N LEU A 147 -9.37 -17.31 9.20
CA LEU A 147 -10.00 -17.55 10.49
C LEU A 147 -8.98 -17.91 11.58
N ASP A 148 -8.04 -18.82 11.30
CA ASP A 148 -7.04 -19.24 12.27
C ASP A 148 -6.10 -18.08 12.66
N PHE A 149 -5.68 -17.28 11.69
CA PHE A 149 -4.83 -16.12 11.94
C PHE A 149 -5.56 -15.00 12.70
N ASP A 150 -6.81 -14.70 12.35
CA ASP A 150 -7.65 -13.72 13.07
C ASP A 150 -7.89 -14.18 14.53
N ALA A 151 -8.05 -15.48 14.75
CA ALA A 151 -8.18 -16.09 16.08
C ALA A 151 -6.84 -16.23 16.83
N LYS A 152 -5.73 -15.86 16.21
CA LYS A 152 -4.36 -16.04 16.74
C LYS A 152 -4.00 -17.50 17.04
N ASN A 153 -4.58 -18.44 16.29
CA ASN A 153 -4.34 -19.87 16.40
C ASN A 153 -3.17 -20.30 15.50
N TYR A 154 -1.96 -20.34 16.07
CA TYR A 154 -0.73 -20.63 15.32
C TYR A 154 -0.07 -21.95 15.71
N GLN A 155 -0.73 -22.81 16.48
CA GLN A 155 -0.09 -23.97 17.11
C GLN A 155 0.47 -24.98 16.09
N ASP A 156 -0.16 -25.07 14.93
CA ASP A 156 0.24 -25.98 13.85
C ASP A 156 1.30 -25.38 12.91
N PHE A 157 1.78 -24.17 13.19
CA PHE A 157 2.80 -23.48 12.39
C PHE A 157 4.14 -23.48 13.11
N GLN A 158 5.17 -23.90 12.39
CA GLN A 158 6.56 -23.73 12.82
C GLN A 158 6.97 -22.27 12.64
N ARG A 159 7.72 -21.75 13.60
CA ARG A 159 8.21 -20.37 13.63
C ARG A 159 9.72 -20.37 13.53
N ILE A 160 10.25 -19.72 12.50
CA ILE A 160 11.68 -19.66 12.23
C ILE A 160 12.08 -18.20 12.23
N GLU A 161 12.91 -17.79 13.19
CA GLU A 161 13.40 -16.40 13.22
C GLU A 161 14.32 -16.13 12.02
N ILE A 162 14.06 -15.01 11.34
CA ILE A 162 14.83 -14.52 10.19
C ILE A 162 15.70 -13.36 10.65
N ASN A 163 17.00 -13.49 10.50
CA ASN A 163 17.97 -12.45 10.81
C ASN A 163 18.36 -11.71 9.53
N VAL A 164 17.81 -10.50 9.34
CA VAL A 164 18.14 -9.64 8.20
C VAL A 164 19.31 -8.72 8.54
N SER A 165 20.30 -8.66 7.65
CA SER A 165 21.52 -7.88 7.83
C SER A 165 22.03 -7.30 6.52
N ASN A 166 22.90 -6.29 6.61
CA ASN A 166 23.58 -5.66 5.46
C ASN A 166 22.62 -5.08 4.42
N GLY A 167 21.56 -4.40 4.87
CA GLY A 167 20.60 -3.73 3.99
C GLY A 167 21.25 -2.65 3.13
N VAL A 168 21.09 -2.74 1.82
CA VAL A 168 21.55 -1.77 0.81
C VAL A 168 20.32 -1.20 0.12
N ALA A 169 20.07 0.10 0.31
CA ALA A 169 18.98 0.79 -0.37
C ALA A 169 19.21 0.79 -1.88
N ILE A 170 18.16 0.46 -2.64
CA ILE A 170 18.18 0.45 -4.10
C ILE A 170 17.62 1.77 -4.60
N GLN A 171 18.36 2.42 -5.50
CA GLN A 171 17.86 3.58 -6.21
C GLN A 171 17.22 3.17 -7.54
N SER A 172 15.90 3.20 -7.53
CA SER A 172 15.04 3.03 -8.70
C SER A 172 14.69 4.39 -9.31
N ALA A 173 14.22 4.41 -10.55
CA ALA A 173 13.74 5.63 -11.19
C ALA A 173 12.49 5.33 -12.01
N PHE A 174 11.46 6.15 -11.81
CA PHE A 174 10.29 6.19 -12.68
C PHE A 174 10.56 7.20 -13.79
N ILE A 175 10.43 6.74 -15.03
CA ILE A 175 10.55 7.60 -16.21
C ILE A 175 9.15 7.78 -16.77
N THR A 176 8.67 9.02 -16.76
CA THR A 176 7.43 9.43 -17.41
C THR A 176 7.72 10.37 -18.56
N ASP A 177 6.70 10.70 -19.35
CA ASP A 177 6.85 11.60 -20.49
C ASP A 177 7.34 13.01 -20.08
N GLN A 178 7.12 13.45 -18.84
CA GLN A 178 7.58 14.77 -18.38
C GLN A 178 8.72 14.76 -17.37
N ASN A 179 8.92 13.66 -16.63
CA ASN A 179 9.78 13.66 -15.46
C ASN A 179 10.54 12.35 -15.32
N ILE A 180 11.78 12.47 -14.82
CA ILE A 180 12.49 11.34 -14.23
C ILE A 180 12.39 11.53 -12.73
N THR A 181 11.69 10.62 -12.07
CA THR A 181 11.47 10.65 -10.63
C THR A 181 12.26 9.53 -9.99
N THR A 182 13.31 9.88 -9.24
CA THR A 182 14.08 8.89 -8.48
C THR A 182 13.26 8.40 -7.30
N HIS A 183 13.34 7.08 -7.07
CA HIS A 183 12.66 6.37 -6.00
C HIS A 183 13.65 5.50 -5.23
N TYR A 184 13.75 5.69 -3.93
CA TYR A 184 14.65 4.91 -3.06
C TYR A 184 14.18 4.98 -1.62
N LEU A 185 14.60 4.04 -0.78
CA LEU A 185 14.22 4.05 0.63
C LEU A 185 14.89 5.23 1.37
N GLU A 186 14.16 6.33 1.60
CA GLU A 186 14.64 7.54 2.30
C GLU A 186 14.29 7.59 3.79
N GLU A 187 15.00 8.44 4.55
CA GLU A 187 14.62 8.77 5.93
C GLU A 187 13.35 9.64 6.01
N LYS A 188 13.09 10.49 4.99
CA LYS A 188 11.91 11.38 4.91
C LYS A 188 10.93 10.89 3.85
N GLU A 189 9.81 10.34 4.29
CA GLU A 189 8.84 9.64 3.44
C GLU A 189 7.82 10.57 2.75
N GLY A 190 7.62 11.81 3.25
CA GLY A 190 6.58 12.73 2.79
C GLY A 190 6.65 13.04 1.29
N ASP A 191 7.75 13.65 0.86
CA ASP A 191 7.99 14.02 -0.54
C ASP A 191 7.97 12.80 -1.49
N GLN A 192 8.26 11.60 -0.97
CA GLN A 192 8.21 10.39 -1.78
C GLN A 192 6.79 9.87 -1.96
N LEU A 193 5.93 9.95 -0.94
CA LEU A 193 4.55 9.52 -1.06
C LEU A 193 3.83 10.34 -2.13
N GLU A 194 4.02 11.65 -2.17
CA GLU A 194 3.50 12.53 -3.22
C GLU A 194 3.94 12.06 -4.62
N LYS A 195 5.25 11.80 -4.79
CA LYS A 195 5.83 11.34 -6.06
C LYS A 195 5.30 9.96 -6.48
N LYS A 196 5.16 9.02 -5.54
CA LYS A 196 4.61 7.68 -5.78
C LYS A 196 3.18 7.73 -6.29
N VAL A 197 2.41 8.73 -5.87
CA VAL A 197 1.03 8.94 -6.30
C VAL A 197 0.99 9.67 -7.64
N PHE A 198 1.82 10.69 -7.81
CA PHE A 198 1.86 11.51 -9.01
C PHE A 198 2.21 10.71 -10.26
N VAL A 199 3.25 9.87 -10.19
CA VAL A 199 3.77 9.13 -11.36
C VAL A 199 2.70 8.24 -12.03
N PRO A 200 1.96 7.37 -11.32
CA PRO A 200 0.91 6.58 -11.95
C PRO A 200 -0.26 7.43 -12.46
N LEU A 201 -0.60 8.52 -11.76
CA LEU A 201 -1.68 9.41 -12.21
C LEU A 201 -1.30 10.20 -13.46
N GLU A 202 -0.03 10.50 -13.68
CA GLU A 202 0.45 11.14 -14.90
C GLU A 202 0.14 10.28 -16.14
N SER A 203 0.23 8.96 -16.01
CA SER A 203 -0.14 8.02 -17.08
C SER A 203 -1.64 8.03 -17.41
N ILE A 204 -2.50 8.44 -16.46
CA ILE A 204 -3.96 8.51 -16.62
C ILE A 204 -4.39 9.88 -17.14
N PHE A 205 -3.99 10.96 -16.46
CA PHE A 205 -4.50 12.31 -16.71
C PHE A 205 -3.89 12.99 -17.95
N LYS A 206 -2.79 12.45 -18.47
CA LYS A 206 -1.94 13.09 -19.48
C LYS A 206 -1.30 14.38 -18.94
N THR A 207 -0.19 14.72 -19.56
CA THR A 207 0.78 15.74 -19.17
C THR A 207 0.24 17.12 -18.79
N ASN A 208 -0.83 17.60 -19.41
CA ASN A 208 -1.31 18.99 -19.21
C ASN A 208 -2.44 19.14 -18.18
N ASN A 209 -2.84 18.06 -17.52
CA ASN A 209 -4.05 18.00 -16.70
C ASN A 209 -3.79 17.54 -15.26
N ILE A 210 -2.52 17.38 -14.89
CA ILE A 210 -2.08 16.98 -13.56
C ILE A 210 -0.92 17.86 -13.11
N PHE A 211 -0.94 18.25 -11.84
CA PHE A 211 -0.04 19.25 -11.30
C PHE A 211 0.41 18.82 -9.91
N LEU A 212 1.72 18.78 -9.69
CA LEU A 212 2.34 18.51 -8.40
C LEU A 212 2.55 19.83 -7.65
N ASN A 213 2.10 19.88 -6.41
CA ASN A 213 2.20 21.00 -5.47
C ASN A 213 1.77 22.36 -6.08
N PRO A 214 0.65 22.47 -6.81
CA PRO A 214 0.17 23.74 -7.35
C PRO A 214 -0.07 24.76 -6.23
N TYR A 215 0.04 26.05 -6.54
CA TYR A 215 0.00 27.10 -5.53
C TYR A 215 -0.91 28.26 -5.92
N PHE A 216 -1.32 29.03 -4.91
CA PHE A 216 -1.97 30.31 -5.06
C PHE A 216 -1.29 31.37 -4.17
N ASN A 217 -1.51 32.64 -4.48
CA ASN A 217 -0.97 33.74 -3.68
C ASN A 217 -1.99 34.19 -2.64
N SER A 218 -1.59 34.20 -1.37
CA SER A 218 -2.43 34.63 -0.24
C SER A 218 -1.61 35.52 0.68
N SER A 219 -2.07 36.76 0.89
CA SER A 219 -1.38 37.75 1.74
C SER A 219 0.11 37.93 1.37
N GLY A 220 0.42 37.96 0.08
CA GLY A 220 1.79 38.14 -0.43
C GLY A 220 2.70 36.91 -0.31
N ARG A 221 2.18 35.74 0.10
CA ARG A 221 2.95 34.49 0.17
C ARG A 221 2.36 33.44 -0.77
N LYS A 222 3.24 32.62 -1.37
CA LYS A 222 2.82 31.39 -2.05
C LYS A 222 2.29 30.42 -0.99
N LYS A 223 1.08 29.92 -1.19
CA LYS A 223 0.48 28.84 -0.42
C LYS A 223 0.14 27.71 -1.38
N GLU A 224 0.50 26.50 -0.99
CA GLU A 224 0.10 25.31 -1.72
C GLU A 224 -1.42 25.15 -1.70
N LEU A 225 -1.97 24.70 -2.82
CA LEU A 225 -3.38 24.35 -2.96
C LEU A 225 -3.65 22.97 -2.33
N THR A 226 -2.86 21.97 -2.73
CA THR A 226 -2.93 20.56 -2.33
C THR A 226 -1.66 19.88 -2.86
N ASP A 227 -1.31 18.68 -2.37
CA ASP A 227 -0.14 17.94 -2.88
C ASP A 227 -0.25 17.64 -4.39
N ILE A 228 -1.42 17.14 -4.85
CA ILE A 228 -1.65 16.88 -6.28
C ILE A 228 -3.02 17.38 -6.68
N PHE A 229 -3.07 18.18 -7.75
CA PHE A 229 -4.30 18.58 -8.41
C PHE A 229 -4.36 17.97 -9.80
N ALA A 230 -5.52 17.43 -10.18
CA ALA A 230 -5.77 17.00 -11.55
C ALA A 230 -7.17 17.39 -12.00
N HIS A 231 -7.41 17.47 -13.30
CA HIS A 231 -8.74 17.72 -13.83
C HIS A 231 -8.93 17.11 -15.22
N TYR A 232 -10.19 16.97 -15.60
CA TYR A 232 -10.59 16.66 -16.97
C TYR A 232 -11.96 17.29 -17.26
N GLU A 233 -12.60 16.92 -18.37
CA GLU A 233 -13.86 17.54 -18.80
C GLU A 233 -14.99 17.41 -17.76
N LEU A 234 -15.06 16.30 -17.02
CA LEU A 234 -16.19 15.98 -16.14
C LEU A 234 -15.86 16.03 -14.63
N GLY A 235 -14.59 16.19 -14.24
CA GLY A 235 -14.22 16.22 -12.83
C GLY A 235 -12.90 16.90 -12.50
N THR A 236 -12.72 17.21 -11.22
CA THR A 236 -11.50 17.75 -10.62
C THR A 236 -11.09 16.92 -9.42
N PHE A 237 -9.80 16.69 -9.23
CA PHE A 237 -9.22 15.83 -8.22
C PHE A 237 -8.27 16.64 -7.33
N TYR A 238 -8.49 16.58 -6.02
CA TYR A 238 -7.68 17.22 -5.00
C TYR A 238 -7.14 16.12 -4.08
N ILE A 239 -5.83 15.90 -4.11
CA ILE A 239 -5.18 14.81 -3.41
C ILE A 239 -4.23 15.37 -2.37
N GLU A 240 -4.40 14.92 -1.13
CA GLU A 240 -3.52 15.20 -0.01
C GLU A 240 -2.95 13.89 0.51
N SER A 241 -1.65 13.81 0.67
CA SER A 241 -0.93 12.65 1.16
C SER A 241 -0.39 12.90 2.57
N LYS A 242 -0.47 11.89 3.45
CA LYS A 242 0.01 12.00 4.83
C LYS A 242 0.78 10.74 5.22
N VAL A 243 2.06 10.94 5.51
CA VAL A 243 2.87 9.93 6.19
C VAL A 243 2.54 9.95 7.67
N LEU A 244 2.18 8.79 8.21
CA LEU A 244 1.68 8.65 9.57
C LEU A 244 2.74 8.14 10.56
N SER A 245 3.81 7.48 10.07
CA SER A 245 4.84 6.81 10.86
C SER A 245 6.24 7.42 10.64
N SER A 246 6.56 8.51 11.34
CA SER A 246 7.87 9.19 11.24
C SER A 246 8.85 8.88 12.37
N GLN A 247 8.55 7.94 13.28
CA GLN A 247 9.41 7.53 14.38
C GLN A 247 9.43 6.00 14.51
N LYS A 248 10.54 5.43 15.01
CA LYS A 248 10.76 3.98 15.21
C LYS A 248 9.44 3.28 15.56
N ALA A 249 8.90 2.55 14.58
CA ALA A 249 7.47 2.19 14.53
C ALA A 249 7.04 1.29 15.70
N PHE A 250 7.97 0.53 16.28
CA PHE A 250 7.70 -0.55 17.25
C PHE A 250 7.47 -0.10 18.70
N ASP A 251 7.73 1.18 19.04
CA ASP A 251 7.75 1.66 20.44
C ASP A 251 6.43 2.34 20.90
N LYS A 252 5.39 2.39 20.06
CA LYS A 252 4.12 3.06 20.39
C LYS A 252 3.04 2.08 20.83
N SER A 253 2.15 2.58 21.69
CA SER A 253 0.88 1.92 21.98
C SER A 253 -0.15 2.25 20.89
N ILE A 254 -1.05 1.29 20.61
CA ILE A 254 -2.15 1.41 19.64
C ILE A 254 -2.90 2.76 19.74
N SER A 255 -3.24 3.18 20.96
CA SER A 255 -4.01 4.40 21.21
C SER A 255 -3.31 5.69 20.73
N LYS A 256 -2.00 5.81 20.96
CA LYS A 256 -1.23 7.00 20.56
C LYS A 256 -1.05 7.07 19.04
N GLN A 257 -0.93 5.92 18.39
CA GLN A 257 -0.88 5.85 16.94
C GLN A 257 -2.21 6.31 16.35
N GLN A 258 -3.33 5.77 16.83
CA GLN A 258 -4.67 6.17 16.39
C GLN A 258 -4.91 7.69 16.52
N ASP A 259 -4.59 8.29 17.66
CA ASP A 259 -4.77 9.74 17.85
C ASP A 259 -3.91 10.57 16.88
N ASN A 260 -2.69 10.12 16.59
CA ASN A 260 -1.83 10.77 15.62
C ASN A 260 -2.39 10.64 14.20
N ILE A 261 -2.84 9.44 13.81
CA ILE A 261 -3.46 9.18 12.50
C ILE A 261 -4.68 10.07 12.30
N LYS A 262 -5.58 10.06 13.27
CA LYS A 262 -6.73 10.94 13.36
C LYS A 262 -6.31 12.40 13.11
N LYS A 263 -5.39 12.93 13.93
CA LYS A 263 -4.95 14.33 13.81
C LYS A 263 -4.43 14.67 12.41
N GLN A 264 -3.68 13.78 11.77
CA GLN A 264 -3.16 14.01 10.42
C GLN A 264 -4.28 13.99 9.37
N ILE A 265 -5.26 13.09 9.49
CA ILE A 265 -6.42 13.04 8.59
C ILE A 265 -7.26 14.32 8.74
N LEU A 266 -7.52 14.82 9.95
CA LEU A 266 -8.23 16.09 10.14
C LEU A 266 -7.44 17.27 9.54
N LYS A 267 -6.12 17.24 9.64
CA LYS A 267 -5.28 18.25 9.00
C LYS A 267 -5.48 18.23 7.49
N ALA A 268 -5.45 17.05 6.87
CA ALA A 268 -5.71 16.88 5.43
C ALA A 268 -7.12 17.34 5.03
N VAL A 269 -8.17 16.98 5.79
CA VAL A 269 -9.54 17.47 5.58
C VAL A 269 -9.59 19.00 5.60
N ASN A 270 -8.90 19.64 6.55
CA ASN A 270 -8.85 21.10 6.63
C ASN A 270 -8.04 21.74 5.49
N GLN A 271 -6.98 21.09 5.01
CA GLN A 271 -6.20 21.53 3.85
C GLN A 271 -7.06 21.51 2.59
N LEU A 272 -7.76 20.40 2.33
CA LEU A 272 -8.71 20.26 1.21
C LEU A 272 -9.87 21.25 1.31
N ALA A 273 -10.43 21.47 2.50
CA ALA A 273 -11.44 22.52 2.73
C ALA A 273 -10.90 23.92 2.38
N GLY A 274 -9.62 24.18 2.68
CA GLY A 274 -8.94 25.41 2.30
C GLY A 274 -8.75 25.53 0.79
N ALA A 275 -8.37 24.43 0.12
CA ALA A 275 -8.20 24.35 -1.32
C ALA A 275 -9.50 24.68 -2.07
N LEU A 276 -10.59 23.99 -1.72
CA LEU A 276 -11.91 24.19 -2.32
C LEU A 276 -12.43 25.60 -2.09
N ARG A 277 -12.20 26.17 -0.89
CA ARG A 277 -12.54 27.57 -0.59
C ARG A 277 -11.79 28.56 -1.47
N SER A 278 -10.48 28.35 -1.65
CA SER A 278 -9.67 29.24 -2.49
C SER A 278 -10.16 29.26 -3.94
N VAL A 279 -10.51 28.09 -4.48
CA VAL A 279 -11.06 27.96 -5.84
C VAL A 279 -12.45 28.59 -5.93
N SER A 280 -13.30 28.37 -4.92
CA SER A 280 -14.64 28.98 -4.83
C SER A 280 -14.59 30.51 -4.78
N ASN A 281 -13.57 31.07 -4.11
CA ASN A 281 -13.32 32.51 -4.01
C ASN A 281 -12.60 33.11 -5.23
N GLU A 282 -12.49 32.37 -6.32
CA GLU A 282 -11.87 32.82 -7.58
C GLU A 282 -10.39 33.20 -7.48
N ILE A 283 -9.68 32.61 -6.52
CA ILE A 283 -8.24 32.82 -6.42
C ILE A 283 -7.54 32.09 -7.58
N SER A 284 -6.69 32.80 -8.33
CA SER A 284 -5.86 32.19 -9.37
C SER A 284 -4.89 31.17 -8.79
N VAL A 285 -4.93 29.97 -9.35
CA VAL A 285 -4.03 28.85 -9.06
C VAL A 285 -2.99 28.75 -10.17
N PHE A 286 -1.76 28.41 -9.81
CA PHE A 286 -0.62 28.31 -10.70
C PHE A 286 0.07 26.96 -10.56
N ASP A 287 0.56 26.44 -11.68
CA ASP A 287 1.45 25.28 -11.70
C ASP A 287 2.81 25.65 -11.11
N SER A 288 3.31 24.84 -10.18
CA SER A 288 4.62 25.04 -9.57
C SER A 288 5.78 24.84 -10.54
N LYS A 289 5.62 24.03 -11.59
CA LYS A 289 6.67 23.76 -12.59
C LYS A 289 6.79 24.88 -13.60
N SER A 290 5.69 25.24 -14.27
CA SER A 290 5.68 26.25 -15.34
C SER A 290 5.40 27.68 -14.86
N ASN A 291 4.89 27.86 -13.64
CA ASN A 291 4.31 29.12 -13.13
C ASN A 291 3.15 29.66 -13.99
N LEU A 292 2.57 28.83 -14.86
CA LEU A 292 1.40 29.19 -15.65
C LEU A 292 0.13 29.02 -14.82
N LYS A 293 -0.87 29.85 -15.13
CA LYS A 293 -2.20 29.75 -14.49
C LYS A 293 -2.87 28.45 -14.91
N ILE A 294 -3.46 27.75 -13.94
CA ILE A 294 -4.27 26.56 -14.17
C ILE A 294 -5.72 26.99 -14.34
N GLU A 295 -6.37 26.56 -15.43
CA GLU A 295 -7.79 26.80 -15.66
C GLU A 295 -8.62 25.69 -15.01
N ILE A 296 -9.42 26.06 -14.01
CA ILE A 296 -10.21 25.12 -13.20
C ILE A 296 -11.69 25.32 -13.50
N ASN A 297 -12.38 24.27 -13.94
CA ASN A 297 -13.82 24.28 -14.09
C ASN A 297 -14.51 24.13 -12.73
N LYS A 298 -15.09 25.22 -12.23
CA LYS A 298 -15.72 25.30 -10.90
C LYS A 298 -17.11 24.68 -10.82
N GLY A 299 -17.72 24.34 -11.95
CA GLY A 299 -19.07 23.75 -12.00
C GLY A 299 -19.10 22.25 -11.74
N LEU A 300 -17.93 21.62 -11.59
CA LEU A 300 -17.80 20.18 -11.43
C LEU A 300 -17.77 19.80 -9.95
N VAL A 301 -18.25 18.59 -9.64
CA VAL A 301 -18.21 18.02 -8.30
C VAL A 301 -16.77 17.55 -8.00
N PRO A 302 -16.09 18.08 -6.97
CA PRO A 302 -14.71 17.69 -6.69
C PRO A 302 -14.59 16.27 -6.11
N GLN A 303 -13.55 15.56 -6.55
CA GLN A 303 -13.02 14.36 -5.92
C GLN A 303 -11.92 14.76 -4.93
N CYS A 304 -12.19 14.64 -3.64
CA CYS A 304 -11.21 14.83 -2.58
C CYS A 304 -10.66 13.49 -2.14
N ILE A 305 -9.33 13.33 -2.18
CA ILE A 305 -8.64 12.08 -1.85
C ILE A 305 -7.61 12.36 -0.76
N ILE A 306 -7.70 11.65 0.35
CA ILE A 306 -6.70 11.65 1.41
C ILE A 306 -6.01 10.29 1.38
N LEU A 307 -4.75 10.30 0.97
CA LEU A 307 -3.90 9.12 0.96
C LEU A 307 -3.06 9.09 2.21
N VAL A 308 -3.05 7.94 2.87
CA VAL A 308 -2.24 7.76 4.07
C VAL A 308 -1.32 6.55 3.96
N SER A 309 -0.21 6.56 4.69
CA SER A 309 0.75 5.44 4.67
C SER A 309 0.23 4.16 5.33
N GLU A 310 -0.76 4.27 6.23
CA GLU A 310 -1.33 3.16 7.01
C GLU A 310 -2.72 3.54 7.54
N LEU A 311 -3.72 2.66 7.41
CA LEU A 311 -5.04 2.79 8.04
C LEU A 311 -5.30 1.59 8.95
N PRO A 312 -5.27 1.77 10.29
CA PRO A 312 -5.59 0.68 11.18
C PRO A 312 -7.05 0.26 11.00
N SER A 313 -7.28 -1.05 10.95
CA SER A 313 -8.61 -1.67 10.89
C SER A 313 -9.39 -1.56 12.21
N PHE A 314 -8.78 -0.99 13.23
CA PHE A 314 -9.29 -0.88 14.60
C PHE A 314 -9.35 0.59 15.03
N GLY A 315 -10.36 0.95 15.82
CA GLY A 315 -10.53 2.28 16.42
C GLY A 315 -11.94 2.84 16.29
N GLU A 316 -12.36 3.66 17.26
CA GLU A 316 -13.62 4.40 17.18
C GLU A 316 -13.42 5.66 16.31
N TRP A 317 -14.11 5.70 15.17
CA TRP A 317 -14.02 6.80 14.20
C TRP A 317 -15.25 7.71 14.20
N GLU A 318 -16.17 7.52 15.14
CA GLU A 318 -17.46 8.22 15.15
C GLU A 318 -17.30 9.74 15.33
N ASP A 319 -16.34 10.15 16.18
CA ASP A 319 -16.00 11.57 16.40
C ASP A 319 -15.40 12.26 15.16
N PHE A 320 -14.98 11.51 14.13
CA PHE A 320 -14.41 12.06 12.89
C PHE A 320 -15.45 12.57 11.90
N ASN A 321 -16.66 12.03 11.98
CA ASN A 321 -17.66 12.18 10.96
C ASN A 321 -18.13 13.63 10.79
N ILE A 322 -18.17 14.43 11.85
CA ILE A 322 -18.69 15.82 11.77
C ILE A 322 -17.84 16.69 10.84
N SER A 323 -16.51 16.68 10.98
CA SER A 323 -15.64 17.51 10.15
C SER A 323 -15.64 17.07 8.69
N ILE A 324 -15.71 15.75 8.47
CA ILE A 324 -15.82 15.15 7.14
C ILE A 324 -17.14 15.54 6.48
N PHE A 325 -18.27 15.33 7.16
CA PHE A 325 -19.58 15.71 6.64
C PHE A 325 -19.70 17.20 6.39
N LYS A 326 -19.06 18.02 7.23
CA LYS A 326 -18.99 19.46 7.00
C LYS A 326 -18.26 19.79 5.71
N LEU A 327 -17.12 19.15 5.42
CA LEU A 327 -16.41 19.32 4.14
C LEU A 327 -17.34 18.95 2.96
N ILE A 328 -17.90 17.73 2.99
CA ILE A 328 -18.75 17.20 1.92
C ILE A 328 -19.95 18.10 1.67
N SER A 329 -20.70 18.45 2.72
CA SER A 329 -21.91 19.28 2.60
C SER A 329 -21.62 20.73 2.20
N GLN A 330 -20.54 21.32 2.72
CA GLN A 330 -20.21 22.72 2.44
C GLN A 330 -19.74 22.94 1.01
N TYR A 331 -19.00 21.99 0.43
CA TYR A 331 -18.37 22.14 -0.88
C TYR A 331 -18.93 21.20 -1.95
N ASN A 332 -19.94 20.40 -1.61
CA ASN A 332 -20.54 19.40 -2.50
C ASN A 332 -19.48 18.56 -3.21
N CYS A 333 -18.70 17.80 -2.45
CA CYS A 333 -17.59 17.00 -2.95
C CYS A 333 -17.68 15.53 -2.50
N TYR A 334 -17.08 14.63 -3.28
CA TYR A 334 -16.79 13.28 -2.84
C TYR A 334 -15.53 13.28 -1.97
N LEU A 335 -15.53 12.54 -0.86
CA LEU A 335 -14.35 12.35 -0.03
C LEU A 335 -13.99 10.87 0.06
N ASN A 336 -12.74 10.58 -0.27
CA ASN A 336 -12.15 9.26 -0.20
C ASN A 336 -10.94 9.28 0.73
N ILE A 337 -10.94 8.42 1.76
CA ILE A 337 -9.78 8.22 2.65
C ILE A 337 -9.32 6.77 2.43
N MET A 338 -8.05 6.57 2.08
CA MET A 338 -7.51 5.23 1.80
C MET A 338 -5.99 5.15 1.91
N GLU A 339 -5.47 3.93 1.95
CA GLU A 339 -4.04 3.66 1.82
C GLU A 339 -3.58 3.78 0.36
N LEU A 340 -2.27 3.94 0.15
CA LEU A 340 -1.68 3.96 -1.19
C LEU A 340 -1.96 2.66 -1.97
N SER A 341 -1.89 1.51 -1.29
CA SER A 341 -2.17 0.18 -1.85
C SER A 341 -3.58 0.09 -2.44
N ASP A 342 -4.60 0.51 -1.67
CA ASP A 342 -6.00 0.56 -2.10
C ASP A 342 -6.20 1.55 -3.27
N PHE A 343 -5.53 2.69 -3.25
CA PHE A 343 -5.59 3.64 -4.36
C PHE A 343 -4.98 3.08 -5.66
N MET A 344 -3.85 2.36 -5.55
CA MET A 344 -3.20 1.71 -6.68
C MET A 344 -4.08 0.62 -7.31
N LYS A 345 -4.88 -0.10 -6.51
CA LYS A 345 -5.89 -1.03 -7.06
C LYS A 345 -6.90 -0.29 -7.95
N ILE A 346 -7.41 0.85 -7.48
CA ILE A 346 -8.37 1.65 -8.26
C ILE A 346 -7.73 2.16 -9.56
N ILE A 347 -6.49 2.64 -9.50
CA ILE A 347 -5.71 3.04 -10.68
C ILE A 347 -5.58 1.89 -11.69
N LYS A 348 -5.26 0.67 -11.23
CA LYS A 348 -5.15 -0.52 -12.09
C LYS A 348 -6.50 -0.87 -12.74
N LEU A 349 -7.59 -0.86 -11.97
CA LEU A 349 -8.95 -1.11 -12.47
C LEU A 349 -9.43 -0.05 -13.46
N ALA A 350 -8.99 1.19 -13.28
CA ALA A 350 -9.25 2.26 -14.23
C ALA A 350 -8.56 2.01 -15.58
N SER A 351 -7.46 1.25 -15.58
CA SER A 351 -6.76 0.78 -16.78
C SER A 351 -6.47 1.92 -17.78
N GLY A 352 -5.99 3.05 -17.26
CA GLY A 352 -5.65 4.23 -18.07
C GLY A 352 -6.81 5.18 -18.39
N SER A 353 -8.06 4.88 -17.99
CA SER A 353 -9.21 5.76 -18.22
C SER A 353 -9.51 6.66 -17.02
N ILE A 354 -9.51 7.98 -17.24
CA ILE A 354 -9.86 8.98 -16.22
C ILE A 354 -11.32 8.80 -15.80
N GLU A 355 -12.22 8.52 -16.74
CA GLU A 355 -13.65 8.31 -16.49
C GLU A 355 -13.90 7.10 -15.59
N LYS A 356 -13.16 5.99 -15.82
CA LYS A 356 -13.24 4.81 -14.95
C LYS A 356 -12.68 5.11 -13.56
N LEU A 357 -11.56 5.84 -13.46
CA LEU A 357 -11.00 6.26 -12.17
C LEU A 357 -12.02 7.08 -11.38
N ASP A 358 -12.63 8.09 -12.02
CA ASP A 358 -13.67 8.92 -11.42
C ASP A 358 -14.86 8.07 -10.97
N TYR A 359 -15.38 7.21 -11.85
CA TYR A 359 -16.47 6.30 -11.55
C TYR A 359 -16.20 5.42 -10.33
N TYR A 360 -15.03 4.78 -10.25
CA TYR A 360 -14.70 3.91 -9.11
C TYR A 360 -14.54 4.70 -7.81
N LEU A 361 -13.99 5.93 -7.86
CA LEU A 361 -13.91 6.81 -6.70
C LEU A 361 -15.28 7.32 -6.25
N MET A 362 -16.21 7.58 -7.18
CA MET A 362 -17.61 7.88 -6.86
C MET A 362 -18.29 6.69 -6.18
N LYS A 363 -18.15 5.48 -6.75
CA LYS A 363 -18.70 4.26 -6.14
C LYS A 363 -18.13 3.99 -4.76
N ARG A 364 -16.86 4.30 -4.55
CA ARG A 364 -16.25 4.26 -3.22
C ARG A 364 -16.81 5.35 -2.28
N ALA A 365 -17.08 6.55 -2.76
CA ALA A 365 -17.73 7.54 -1.90
C ALA A 365 -19.17 7.13 -1.52
N GLU A 366 -19.93 6.57 -2.47
CA GLU A 366 -21.30 6.06 -2.26
C GLU A 366 -21.35 4.91 -1.25
N GLY A 367 -20.35 4.03 -1.21
CA GLY A 367 -20.31 2.89 -0.30
C GLY A 367 -20.37 3.28 1.19
N PHE A 368 -20.01 4.52 1.54
CA PHE A 368 -20.21 5.07 2.88
C PHE A 368 -21.67 4.96 3.36
N GLU A 369 -22.65 5.14 2.46
CA GLU A 369 -24.07 5.05 2.82
C GLU A 369 -24.43 3.68 3.39
N THR A 370 -23.73 2.64 2.94
CA THR A 370 -23.92 1.26 3.37
C THR A 370 -23.05 0.90 4.57
N THR A 371 -21.76 1.24 4.52
CA THR A 371 -20.78 0.83 5.55
C THR A 371 -20.75 1.73 6.78
N LYS A 372 -21.29 2.96 6.67
CA LYS A 372 -21.22 4.03 7.68
C LYS A 372 -19.79 4.38 8.13
N THR A 373 -18.79 4.07 7.31
CA THR A 373 -17.39 4.40 7.55
C THR A 373 -16.69 4.82 6.27
N PHE A 374 -15.75 5.77 6.38
CA PHE A 374 -14.87 6.16 5.27
C PHE A 374 -13.63 5.26 5.16
N PHE A 375 -13.45 4.33 6.10
CA PHE A 375 -12.24 3.52 6.32
C PHE A 375 -12.39 2.07 5.87
N TYR A 376 -13.09 1.82 4.78
CA TYR A 376 -13.30 0.46 4.26
C TYR A 376 -12.37 0.17 3.08
N LYS A 377 -11.98 -1.10 2.88
CA LYS A 377 -11.10 -1.48 1.77
C LYS A 377 -11.90 -1.64 0.47
N THR A 378 -11.26 -1.36 -0.66
CA THR A 378 -11.90 -1.57 -1.97
C THR A 378 -11.99 -3.08 -2.24
N GLU A 379 -13.20 -3.63 -2.26
CA GLU A 379 -13.43 -5.00 -2.72
C GLU A 379 -13.58 -5.02 -4.25
N VAL A 380 -12.66 -5.69 -4.92
CA VAL A 380 -12.72 -5.88 -6.36
C VAL A 380 -13.61 -7.09 -6.65
N VAL A 381 -14.89 -6.83 -6.96
CA VAL A 381 -15.76 -7.89 -7.47
C VAL A 381 -15.50 -7.98 -8.98
N PHE A 382 -14.71 -8.97 -9.39
CA PHE A 382 -14.63 -9.36 -10.79
C PHE A 382 -15.97 -9.97 -11.18
N ASN A 383 -16.77 -9.24 -11.95
CA ASN A 383 -17.96 -9.77 -12.61
C ASN A 383 -17.59 -10.45 -13.92
#